data_AF-A0ABD5J4B9-F1
#
_entry.id   AF-A0ABD5J4B9-F1
#
_cell.length_a   1.000
_cell.length_b   1.000
_cell.length_c   1.000
_cell.angle_alpha   90.00
_cell.angle_beta   90.00
_cell.angle_gamma   90.00
#
_symmetry.space_group_name_H-M   'P 1'
#
loop_
_entity.id
_entity.type
_entity.pdbx_description
1 polymer ?
#
loop_
_entity_poly.entity_id
_entity_poly.type
_entity_poly.pdbx_seq_one_letter_code
_entity_poly.pdbx_strand_id
1 'polypeptide(L)'
;MISVRRRGAARLAAAVLASGLVAAGALFTADTAAADDAPPSQGGATATLGGLKTFDKAVIHENGKDQQVGAGLFEMSVDNGGSIQTYCIDLHNPTQSKAKYEEKSWAETSLANNPDAGKINWVLQNSYPQVNDLGALAKTAGTGALTEKTAAAGTQVAIWRFSDNAKVDAVDPQAEKLADYLEKSAQNLEEPKASLSLDPPAVSGKAGERLGPVKVHTNADSVTLTPGTEAGGSGVKLVDKSGKTLTSAADGGEVYFDVPEGAADGSATLTAQAATKVPVGRAFASATKSQTQILAGSSESTVSATATANWAKKGAVPAVSAEKDCAKGGVDITAGNKGDEAFTFELLGEKYTVEAGQSKTVTAPVKEDQSYKFTITGPNGFKKTFSGVLDCKTASSGGGSDTPSSQPSAASAGGSTGGDTSGGDLAETGSSSNTPMIAGIAVALVVVGGGAVFFVRKKKAPAGQ
;
A
#
# COMPACT_ATOMS: atom_id res chain seq x y z
N MET A 1 52.29 29.44 53.63
CA MET A 1 51.24 30.34 54.13
C MET A 1 49.88 29.80 53.71
N ILE A 2 49.03 29.55 54.70
CA ILE A 2 47.57 29.77 54.72
C ILE A 2 46.70 29.02 53.68
N SER A 3 46.07 27.95 54.21
CA SER A 3 44.77 27.36 53.87
C SER A 3 43.64 28.40 53.72
N VAL A 4 42.63 28.15 52.87
CA VAL A 4 41.22 27.98 53.29
C VAL A 4 40.32 27.45 52.15
N ARG A 5 39.55 26.44 52.52
CA ARG A 5 38.43 25.76 51.85
C ARG A 5 37.19 26.65 51.59
N ARG A 6 36.36 26.28 50.62
CA ARG A 6 34.94 25.84 50.78
C ARG A 6 34.30 25.58 49.40
N ARG A 7 33.85 24.35 49.13
CA ARG A 7 32.51 23.76 49.37
C ARG A 7 31.43 24.24 48.39
N GLY A 8 30.97 23.30 47.57
CA GLY A 8 29.68 23.35 46.87
C GLY A 8 29.35 21.95 46.36
N ALA A 9 28.82 21.09 47.24
CA ALA A 9 28.29 19.79 46.89
C ALA A 9 26.87 19.96 46.33
N ALA A 10 26.59 19.37 45.17
CA ALA A 10 25.23 19.05 44.75
C ALA A 10 25.09 17.53 44.76
N ARG A 11 24.53 17.02 45.87
CA ARG A 11 23.79 15.75 45.91
C ARG A 11 22.40 16.00 45.34
N LEU A 12 21.80 14.97 44.77
CA LEU A 12 20.36 14.59 44.72
C LEU A 12 20.08 13.99 43.34
N ALA A 13 19.35 12.89 43.16
CA ALA A 13 18.88 11.81 44.01
C ALA A 13 18.33 10.77 43.03
N ALA A 14 18.66 9.50 43.22
CA ALA A 14 17.92 8.40 42.62
C ALA A 14 16.55 8.34 43.28
N ALA A 15 15.48 8.27 42.47
CA ALA A 15 14.14 7.92 42.93
C ALA A 15 13.69 6.68 42.16
N VAL A 16 13.86 5.53 42.81
CA VAL A 16 13.16 4.29 42.50
C VAL A 16 11.74 4.45 43.01
N LEU A 17 10.76 4.32 42.12
CA LEU A 17 9.38 4.02 42.51
C LEU A 17 9.00 2.68 41.92
N ALA A 18 9.33 1.63 42.67
CA ALA A 18 8.60 0.39 42.64
C ALA A 18 7.28 0.62 43.38
N SER A 19 6.16 0.33 42.74
CA SER A 19 4.86 0.18 43.39
C SER A 19 4.13 -0.93 42.66
N GLY A 20 4.00 -2.05 43.36
CA GLY A 20 3.45 -3.29 42.85
C GLY A 20 1.97 -3.19 42.53
N LEU A 21 1.57 -3.98 41.54
CA LEU A 21 0.19 -4.44 41.43
C LEU A 21 0.14 -5.94 41.73
N VAL A 22 -0.74 -6.24 42.67
CA VAL A 22 -1.11 -7.54 43.20
C VAL A 22 -1.62 -8.44 42.06
N ALA A 23 -1.14 -9.68 42.05
CA ALA A 23 -1.70 -10.76 41.26
C ALA A 23 -3.16 -11.04 41.70
N ALA A 24 -4.11 -10.84 40.79
CA ALA A 24 -5.43 -11.42 40.87
C ALA A 24 -5.62 -12.25 39.60
N GLY A 25 -5.63 -13.58 39.78
CA GLY A 25 -5.84 -14.53 38.70
C GLY A 25 -7.25 -14.43 38.14
N ALA A 26 -7.32 -14.31 36.82
CA ALA A 26 -8.45 -14.77 36.03
C ALA A 26 -7.85 -15.46 34.80
N LEU A 27 -7.92 -16.80 34.78
CA LEU A 27 -7.63 -17.60 33.60
C LEU A 27 -8.69 -17.28 32.54
N PHE A 28 -8.39 -16.32 31.68
CA PHE A 28 -8.96 -16.26 30.35
C PHE A 28 -7.79 -16.50 29.40
N THR A 29 -7.76 -17.69 28.80
CA THR A 29 -6.97 -17.95 27.60
C THR A 29 -7.59 -17.11 26.48
N ALA A 30 -7.27 -15.82 26.47
CA ALA A 30 -7.44 -15.00 25.30
C ALA A 30 -6.39 -15.52 24.31
N ASP A 31 -6.84 -16.29 23.33
CA ASP A 31 -6.07 -16.54 22.11
C ASP A 31 -5.49 -15.20 21.69
N THR A 32 -4.16 -15.12 21.67
CA THR A 32 -3.45 -13.98 21.12
C THR A 32 -3.66 -14.07 19.62
N ALA A 33 -4.80 -13.53 19.16
CA ALA A 33 -5.02 -13.23 17.76
C ALA A 33 -3.96 -12.19 17.39
N ALA A 34 -2.84 -12.66 16.84
CA ALA A 34 -1.92 -11.82 16.10
C ALA A 34 -2.75 -11.14 15.01
N ALA A 35 -3.02 -9.85 15.22
CA ALA A 35 -3.71 -9.02 14.28
C ALA A 35 -2.77 -8.75 13.10
N ASP A 36 -2.77 -9.65 12.13
CA ASP A 36 -2.07 -9.49 10.86
C ASP A 36 -3.08 -9.66 9.71
N ASP A 37 -3.96 -8.66 9.58
CA ASP A 37 -5.04 -8.62 8.58
C ASP A 37 -4.74 -7.63 7.43
N ALA A 38 -3.51 -7.15 7.30
CA ALA A 38 -3.05 -6.54 6.06
C ALA A 38 -2.26 -7.58 5.25
N PRO A 39 -2.66 -7.90 4.00
CA PRO A 39 -1.83 -8.71 3.12
C PRO A 39 -0.42 -8.08 3.04
N PRO A 40 0.65 -8.88 2.99
CA PRO A 40 2.00 -8.36 2.74
C PRO A 40 1.96 -7.52 1.47
N SER A 41 2.29 -6.23 1.56
CA SER A 41 2.52 -5.45 0.35
C SER A 41 3.72 -6.05 -0.39
N GLN A 42 3.61 -6.18 -1.71
CA GLN A 42 4.66 -6.65 -2.64
C GLN A 42 5.93 -5.77 -2.61
N GLY A 43 5.91 -4.71 -1.82
CA GLY A 43 7.01 -3.78 -1.63
C GLY A 43 6.79 -2.45 -2.34
N GLY A 44 7.43 -1.40 -1.81
CA GLY A 44 7.51 -0.09 -2.44
C GLY A 44 6.86 1.01 -1.59
N ALA A 45 6.41 2.07 -2.25
CA ALA A 45 5.72 3.17 -1.56
C ALA A 45 4.23 2.86 -1.35
N THR A 46 3.72 3.24 -0.18
CA THR A 46 2.28 3.35 0.09
C THR A 46 1.94 4.82 0.30
N ALA A 47 0.91 5.31 -0.39
CA ALA A 47 0.57 6.73 -0.35
C ALA A 47 -0.93 6.96 -0.19
N THR A 48 -1.31 8.06 0.45
CA THR A 48 -2.69 8.50 0.62
C THR A 48 -2.99 9.67 -0.30
N LEU A 49 -4.07 9.58 -1.08
CA LEU A 49 -4.46 10.60 -2.04
C LEU A 49 -4.81 11.94 -1.35
N GLY A 50 -4.13 13.01 -1.78
CA GLY A 50 -4.39 14.40 -1.41
C GLY A 50 -5.25 15.17 -2.42
N GLY A 51 -5.47 14.61 -3.62
CA GLY A 51 -6.33 15.14 -4.68
C GLY A 51 -5.59 15.88 -5.78
N LEU A 52 -6.33 16.40 -6.76
CA LEU A 52 -5.82 17.16 -7.90
C LEU A 52 -5.33 18.56 -7.44
N LYS A 53 -4.09 18.93 -7.76
CA LYS A 53 -3.44 20.17 -7.27
C LYS A 53 -3.03 21.13 -8.36
N THR A 54 -2.28 20.65 -9.34
CA THR A 54 -1.77 21.45 -10.45
C THR A 54 -2.46 21.01 -11.72
N PHE A 55 -3.49 21.75 -12.12
CA PHE A 55 -4.35 21.35 -13.23
C PHE A 55 -4.90 22.56 -13.98
N ASP A 56 -5.30 22.29 -15.22
CA ASP A 56 -6.18 23.12 -16.00
C ASP A 56 -7.37 22.26 -16.49
N LYS A 57 -8.12 22.72 -17.48
CA LYS A 57 -9.33 22.07 -17.96
C LYS A 57 -9.09 21.31 -19.27
N ALA A 58 -9.78 20.19 -19.42
CA ALA A 58 -9.90 19.44 -20.65
C ALA A 58 -11.37 19.15 -20.95
N VAL A 59 -11.68 18.89 -22.22
CA VAL A 59 -13.02 18.52 -22.70
C VAL A 59 -12.95 17.12 -23.28
N ILE A 60 -13.81 16.25 -22.76
CA ILE A 60 -13.98 14.88 -23.23
C ILE A 60 -15.16 14.87 -24.20
N HIS A 61 -14.98 14.24 -25.36
CA HIS A 61 -15.94 14.19 -26.44
C HIS A 61 -16.53 12.78 -26.59
N GLU A 62 -17.69 12.54 -25.96
CA GLU A 62 -18.31 11.21 -25.92
C GLU A 62 -19.81 11.27 -26.19
N ASN A 63 -20.31 10.33 -27.01
CA ASN A 63 -21.74 10.18 -27.30
C ASN A 63 -22.43 11.47 -27.77
N GLY A 64 -21.70 12.32 -28.51
CA GLY A 64 -22.20 13.61 -29.00
C GLY A 64 -22.34 14.69 -27.92
N LYS A 65 -21.72 14.49 -26.75
CA LYS A 65 -21.67 15.45 -25.65
C LYS A 65 -20.24 15.81 -25.29
N ASP A 66 -20.07 17.05 -24.87
CA ASP A 66 -18.82 17.58 -24.37
C ASP A 66 -18.88 17.67 -22.85
N GLN A 67 -17.87 17.12 -22.19
CA GLN A 67 -17.76 17.16 -20.74
C GLN A 67 -16.42 17.76 -20.31
N GLN A 68 -16.51 18.85 -19.55
CA GLN A 68 -15.32 19.52 -19.04
C GLN A 68 -14.88 18.92 -17.69
N VAL A 69 -13.61 18.53 -17.61
CA VAL A 69 -12.98 17.97 -16.41
C VAL A 69 -11.71 18.73 -16.04
N GLY A 70 -11.20 18.52 -14.83
CA GLY A 70 -9.85 18.95 -14.46
C GLY A 70 -8.82 17.93 -14.94
N ALA A 71 -7.75 18.40 -15.58
CA ALA A 71 -6.66 17.58 -16.12
C ALA A 71 -5.32 18.07 -15.56
N GLY A 72 -4.58 17.20 -14.88
CA GLY A 72 -3.29 17.57 -14.30
C GLY A 72 -2.80 16.64 -13.19
N LEU A 73 -1.90 17.14 -12.36
CA LEU A 73 -1.23 16.38 -11.33
C LEU A 73 -2.04 16.25 -10.05
N PHE A 74 -2.15 15.01 -9.59
CA PHE A 74 -2.56 14.65 -8.26
C PHE A 74 -1.35 14.59 -7.33
N GLU A 75 -1.53 14.98 -6.08
CA GLU A 75 -0.54 14.78 -5.03
C GLU A 75 -1.01 13.70 -4.06
N MET A 76 -0.06 12.88 -3.60
CA MET A 76 -0.27 11.92 -2.52
C MET A 76 0.84 12.05 -1.47
N SER A 77 0.46 11.83 -0.21
CA SER A 77 1.42 11.78 0.90
C SER A 77 1.85 10.34 1.11
N VAL A 78 3.17 10.08 1.10
CA VAL A 78 3.70 8.74 1.35
C VAL A 78 3.68 8.46 2.85
N ASP A 79 3.26 7.26 3.23
CA ASP A 79 3.23 6.80 4.61
C ASP A 79 4.68 6.87 5.18
N ASN A 80 4.83 7.47 6.37
CA ASN A 80 6.13 7.69 7.02
C ASN A 80 7.11 8.65 6.30
N GLY A 81 6.60 9.52 5.42
CA GLY A 81 7.33 10.69 4.94
C GLY A 81 7.59 10.71 3.44
N GLY A 82 7.56 11.91 2.88
CA GLY A 82 7.66 12.17 1.45
C GLY A 82 6.32 12.42 0.78
N SER A 83 6.37 12.79 -0.49
CA SER A 83 5.20 12.97 -1.33
C SER A 83 5.50 12.53 -2.76
N ILE A 84 4.44 12.12 -3.43
CA ILE A 84 4.47 11.74 -4.84
C ILE A 84 3.45 12.55 -5.64
N GLN A 85 3.79 12.78 -6.89
CA GLN A 85 2.96 13.41 -7.90
C GLN A 85 2.60 12.36 -8.95
N THR A 86 1.32 12.32 -9.32
CA THR A 86 0.78 11.29 -10.22
C THR A 86 -0.18 11.88 -11.23
N TYR A 87 -0.33 11.21 -12.36
CA TYR A 87 -1.42 11.42 -13.32
C TYR A 87 -2.41 10.24 -13.28
N CYS A 88 -3.64 10.49 -13.71
CA CYS A 88 -4.66 9.46 -13.86
C CYS A 88 -4.46 8.68 -15.17
N ILE A 89 -4.70 7.37 -15.14
CA ILE A 89 -4.70 6.48 -16.31
C ILE A 89 -6.01 5.69 -16.47
N ASP A 90 -7.07 6.11 -15.78
CA ASP A 90 -8.39 5.49 -15.82
C ASP A 90 -9.47 6.59 -15.72
N LEU A 91 -9.71 7.25 -16.84
CA LEU A 91 -10.41 8.53 -16.92
C LEU A 91 -11.85 8.50 -16.39
N HIS A 92 -12.54 7.37 -16.58
CA HIS A 92 -13.96 7.20 -16.24
C HIS A 92 -14.18 6.64 -14.83
N ASN A 93 -13.12 6.28 -14.12
CA ASN A 93 -13.19 5.80 -12.75
C ASN A 93 -12.81 6.94 -11.80
N PRO A 94 -13.72 7.50 -10.99
CA PRO A 94 -13.36 8.61 -10.12
C PRO A 94 -12.39 8.19 -9.01
N THR A 95 -11.47 9.09 -8.63
CA THR A 95 -10.70 8.87 -7.39
C THR A 95 -11.61 8.72 -6.18
N GLN A 96 -11.19 7.99 -5.16
CA GLN A 96 -11.90 7.96 -3.87
C GLN A 96 -11.17 8.80 -2.82
N SER A 97 -11.95 9.53 -2.03
CA SER A 97 -11.40 10.43 -1.01
C SER A 97 -10.56 9.67 0.00
N LYS A 98 -9.30 10.11 0.21
CA LYS A 98 -8.33 9.49 1.13
C LYS A 98 -8.06 8.00 0.82
N ALA A 99 -8.25 7.57 -0.42
CA ALA A 99 -7.85 6.24 -0.84
C ALA A 99 -6.36 6.04 -0.58
N LYS A 100 -6.04 4.84 -0.07
CA LYS A 100 -4.67 4.36 0.04
C LYS A 100 -4.29 3.67 -1.26
N TYR A 101 -3.10 3.98 -1.75
CA TYR A 101 -2.50 3.43 -2.94
C TYR A 101 -1.20 2.74 -2.59
N GLU A 102 -0.91 1.66 -3.30
CA GLU A 102 0.34 0.92 -3.22
C GLU A 102 1.02 0.99 -4.58
N GLU A 103 2.35 1.08 -4.57
CA GLU A 103 3.17 0.86 -5.75
C GLU A 103 2.90 -0.55 -6.32
N LYS A 104 2.64 -0.63 -7.62
CA LYS A 104 2.35 -1.87 -8.34
C LYS A 104 3.13 -1.96 -9.63
N SER A 105 3.34 -3.19 -10.09
CA SER A 105 3.80 -3.42 -11.45
C SER A 105 2.71 -3.08 -12.47
N TRP A 106 3.06 -2.88 -13.73
CA TRP A 106 2.06 -2.68 -14.80
C TRP A 106 1.18 -3.93 -14.94
N ALA A 107 1.76 -5.12 -14.79
CA ALA A 107 1.07 -6.41 -14.86
C ALA A 107 -0.08 -6.59 -13.84
N GLU A 108 -0.07 -5.82 -12.75
CA GLU A 108 -1.08 -5.84 -11.68
C GLU A 108 -2.18 -4.78 -11.86
N THR A 109 -2.19 -4.05 -12.98
CA THR A 109 -3.08 -2.90 -13.21
C THR A 109 -3.66 -2.88 -14.63
N SER A 110 -4.46 -1.86 -14.94
CA SER A 110 -4.97 -1.59 -16.30
C SER A 110 -3.90 -1.43 -17.38
N LEU A 111 -2.62 -1.22 -17.00
CA LEU A 111 -1.51 -1.14 -17.95
C LEU A 111 -1.05 -2.49 -18.48
N ALA A 112 -1.40 -3.61 -17.84
CA ALA A 112 -0.88 -4.95 -18.18
C ALA A 112 -1.11 -5.33 -19.65
N ASN A 113 -2.27 -4.97 -20.18
CA ASN A 113 -2.68 -5.27 -21.56
C ASN A 113 -2.71 -4.02 -22.46
N ASN A 114 -2.18 -2.89 -21.99
CA ASN A 114 -2.14 -1.66 -22.76
C ASN A 114 -0.86 -1.64 -23.63
N PRO A 115 -0.97 -1.73 -24.98
CA PRO A 115 0.19 -1.72 -25.86
C PRO A 115 0.96 -0.38 -25.88
N ASP A 116 0.34 0.69 -25.37
CA ASP A 116 0.88 2.04 -25.29
C ASP A 116 1.38 2.41 -23.87
N ALA A 117 1.42 1.47 -22.91
CA ALA A 117 1.95 1.72 -21.57
C ALA A 117 3.37 2.31 -21.59
N GLY A 118 4.21 1.85 -22.52
CA GLY A 118 5.55 2.39 -22.71
C GLY A 118 5.56 3.84 -23.20
N LYS A 119 4.58 4.24 -24.02
CA LYS A 119 4.42 5.64 -24.49
C LYS A 119 3.98 6.55 -23.35
N ILE A 120 3.11 6.08 -22.46
CA ILE A 120 2.75 6.83 -21.24
C ILE A 120 4.02 7.10 -20.42
N ASN A 121 4.87 6.11 -20.21
CA ASN A 121 6.14 6.31 -19.50
C ASN A 121 7.06 7.32 -20.21
N TRP A 122 7.13 7.29 -21.55
CA TRP A 122 7.87 8.30 -22.30
C TRP A 122 7.33 9.72 -22.08
N VAL A 123 6.00 9.89 -22.11
CA VAL A 123 5.34 11.17 -21.83
C VAL A 123 5.72 11.70 -20.45
N LEU A 124 5.71 10.83 -19.43
CA LEU A 124 6.08 11.20 -18.05
C LEU A 124 7.53 11.68 -17.94
N GLN A 125 8.45 11.06 -18.68
CA GLN A 125 9.88 11.43 -18.65
C GLN A 125 10.19 12.68 -19.48
N ASN A 126 9.37 13.00 -20.48
CA ASN A 126 9.62 14.09 -21.44
C ASN A 126 8.67 15.28 -21.29
N SER A 127 7.92 15.35 -20.19
CA SER A 127 7.01 16.45 -19.88
C SER A 127 7.04 16.84 -18.41
N TYR A 128 6.19 17.79 -18.02
CA TYR A 128 6.04 18.25 -16.64
C TYR A 128 5.50 17.11 -15.72
N PRO A 129 6.07 16.90 -14.52
CA PRO A 129 7.05 17.74 -13.83
C PRO A 129 8.53 17.33 -14.03
N GLN A 130 8.83 16.27 -14.81
CA GLN A 130 10.23 15.87 -15.04
C GLN A 130 11.00 16.91 -15.85
N VAL A 131 10.36 17.47 -16.87
CA VAL A 131 10.84 18.65 -17.59
C VAL A 131 10.19 19.89 -16.97
N ASN A 132 10.81 20.40 -15.91
CA ASN A 132 10.30 21.57 -15.16
C ASN A 132 10.77 22.92 -15.73
N ASP A 133 11.71 22.93 -16.68
CA ASP A 133 11.99 24.11 -17.49
C ASP A 133 10.89 24.28 -18.55
N LEU A 134 9.84 25.00 -18.18
CA LEU A 134 8.67 25.20 -19.03
C LEU A 134 8.99 26.01 -20.30
N GLY A 135 10.03 26.85 -20.28
CA GLY A 135 10.48 27.58 -21.46
C GLY A 135 11.14 26.64 -22.47
N ALA A 136 11.99 25.73 -22.00
CA ALA A 136 12.59 24.69 -22.84
C ALA A 136 11.53 23.70 -23.36
N LEU A 137 10.59 23.27 -22.52
CA LEU A 137 9.49 22.40 -22.91
C LEU A 137 8.63 23.05 -24.00
N ALA A 138 8.21 24.31 -23.78
CA ALA A 138 7.42 25.08 -24.73
C ALA A 138 8.13 25.25 -26.09
N LYS A 139 9.43 25.50 -26.08
CA LYS A 139 10.24 25.63 -27.29
C LYS A 139 10.33 24.31 -28.06
N THR A 140 10.50 23.21 -27.34
CA THR A 140 10.59 21.86 -27.92
C THR A 140 9.27 21.45 -28.55
N ALA A 141 8.16 21.70 -27.85
CA ALA A 141 6.82 21.34 -28.29
C ALA A 141 6.18 22.35 -29.27
N GLY A 142 6.75 23.55 -29.44
CA GLY A 142 6.20 24.59 -30.33
C GLY A 142 4.87 25.18 -29.85
N THR A 143 4.62 25.17 -28.54
CA THR A 143 3.31 25.50 -27.95
C THR A 143 3.06 27.00 -27.84
N GLY A 144 4.12 27.77 -27.55
CA GLY A 144 4.01 29.07 -26.89
C GLY A 144 4.21 28.93 -25.38
N ALA A 145 4.17 30.03 -24.63
CA ALA A 145 4.49 30.01 -23.20
C ALA A 145 3.59 29.03 -22.41
N LEU A 146 4.21 28.17 -21.59
CA LEU A 146 3.52 27.24 -20.71
C LEU A 146 3.60 27.71 -19.26
N THR A 147 2.54 27.46 -18.52
CA THR A 147 2.51 27.49 -17.05
C THR A 147 2.53 26.05 -16.51
N GLU A 148 2.77 25.87 -15.21
CA GLU A 148 2.70 24.54 -14.60
C GLU A 148 1.33 23.88 -14.82
N LYS A 149 0.24 24.66 -14.75
CA LYS A 149 -1.13 24.17 -14.93
C LYS A 149 -1.38 23.70 -16.37
N THR A 150 -0.98 24.51 -17.36
CA THR A 150 -1.17 24.16 -18.78
C THR A 150 -0.25 23.02 -19.19
N ALA A 151 0.98 22.95 -18.65
CA ALA A 151 1.88 21.84 -18.87
C ALA A 151 1.35 20.53 -18.26
N ALA A 152 0.83 20.59 -17.02
CA ALA A 152 0.18 19.44 -16.39
C ALA A 152 -1.06 18.98 -17.15
N ALA A 153 -1.90 19.92 -17.62
CA ALA A 153 -3.09 19.58 -18.40
C ALA A 153 -2.73 18.92 -19.75
N GLY A 154 -1.81 19.51 -20.52
CA GLY A 154 -1.37 18.92 -21.79
C GLY A 154 -0.72 17.54 -21.62
N THR A 155 0.01 17.34 -20.52
CA THR A 155 0.58 16.02 -20.18
C THR A 155 -0.52 15.01 -19.85
N GLN A 156 -1.49 15.38 -19.00
CA GLN A 156 -2.60 14.49 -18.64
C GLN A 156 -3.48 14.12 -19.85
N VAL A 157 -3.71 15.07 -20.77
CA VAL A 157 -4.45 14.82 -22.02
C VAL A 157 -3.72 13.81 -22.89
N ALA A 158 -2.40 13.98 -23.12
CA ALA A 158 -1.60 12.99 -23.85
C ALA A 158 -1.63 11.60 -23.20
N ILE A 159 -1.60 11.53 -21.86
CA ILE A 159 -1.71 10.27 -21.12
C ILE A 159 -3.07 9.62 -21.38
N TRP A 160 -4.19 10.35 -21.27
CA TRP A 160 -5.54 9.79 -21.50
C TRP A 160 -5.76 9.30 -22.93
N ARG A 161 -5.09 9.91 -23.92
CA ARG A 161 -5.11 9.42 -25.30
C ARG A 161 -4.45 8.04 -25.44
N PHE A 162 -3.47 7.70 -24.59
CA PHE A 162 -2.83 6.38 -24.57
C PHE A 162 -3.45 5.39 -23.56
N SER A 163 -3.90 5.85 -22.39
CA SER A 163 -4.44 4.98 -21.35
C SER A 163 -5.86 4.50 -21.67
N ASP A 164 -6.71 5.44 -22.12
CA ASP A 164 -8.15 5.23 -22.29
C ASP A 164 -8.58 5.25 -23.77
N ASN A 165 -7.67 5.57 -24.69
CA ASN A 165 -7.99 5.95 -26.08
C ASN A 165 -9.05 7.07 -26.14
N ALA A 166 -8.99 7.98 -25.15
CA ALA A 166 -10.00 9.01 -24.98
C ALA A 166 -9.98 10.03 -26.11
N LYS A 167 -11.16 10.45 -26.55
CA LYS A 167 -11.32 11.64 -27.39
C LYS A 167 -11.36 12.85 -26.47
N VAL A 168 -10.22 13.48 -26.27
CA VAL A 168 -10.06 14.54 -25.27
C VAL A 168 -9.09 15.60 -25.76
N ASP A 169 -9.48 16.85 -25.53
CA ASP A 169 -8.73 18.04 -25.89
C ASP A 169 -8.51 18.91 -24.65
N ALA A 170 -7.33 19.51 -24.52
CA ALA A 170 -7.11 20.55 -23.53
C ALA A 170 -7.88 21.83 -23.93
N VAL A 171 -8.47 22.51 -22.95
CA VAL A 171 -9.17 23.79 -23.20
C VAL A 171 -8.18 24.89 -23.57
N ASP A 172 -6.99 24.87 -22.97
CA ASP A 172 -5.94 25.84 -23.26
C ASP A 172 -5.19 25.44 -24.56
N PRO A 173 -5.07 26.34 -25.56
CA PRO A 173 -4.44 26.01 -26.84
C PRO A 173 -2.95 25.61 -26.75
N GLN A 174 -2.23 26.10 -25.75
CA GLN A 174 -0.82 25.78 -25.54
C GLN A 174 -0.68 24.41 -24.88
N ALA A 175 -1.56 24.09 -23.93
CA ALA A 175 -1.69 22.75 -23.36
C ALA A 175 -2.04 21.72 -24.45
N GLU A 176 -2.95 22.07 -25.37
CA GLU A 176 -3.37 21.17 -26.45
C GLU A 176 -2.21 20.87 -27.42
N LYS A 177 -1.48 21.90 -27.84
CA LYS A 177 -0.26 21.71 -28.64
C LYS A 177 0.79 20.86 -27.93
N LEU A 178 0.87 20.94 -26.60
CA LEU A 178 1.78 20.12 -25.83
C LEU A 178 1.33 18.65 -25.89
N ALA A 179 0.03 18.40 -25.71
CA ALA A 179 -0.54 17.06 -25.81
C ALA A 179 -0.25 16.45 -27.20
N ASP A 180 -0.49 17.19 -28.28
CA ASP A 180 -0.22 16.75 -29.66
C ASP A 180 1.26 16.43 -29.89
N TYR A 181 2.16 17.28 -29.40
CA TYR A 181 3.59 17.04 -29.50
C TYR A 181 3.99 15.75 -28.79
N LEU A 182 3.49 15.55 -27.55
CA LEU A 182 3.81 14.40 -26.73
C LEU A 182 3.29 13.11 -27.38
N GLU A 183 2.04 13.10 -27.83
CA GLU A 183 1.42 11.95 -28.50
C GLU A 183 2.20 11.56 -29.78
N LYS A 184 2.55 12.56 -30.60
CA LYS A 184 3.30 12.32 -31.84
C LYS A 184 4.72 11.82 -31.61
N SER A 185 5.33 12.21 -30.49
CA SER A 185 6.75 11.94 -30.20
C SER A 185 6.97 10.70 -29.36
N ALA A 186 5.93 10.20 -28.70
CA ALA A 186 6.05 9.15 -27.70
C ALA A 186 6.63 7.84 -28.27
N GLN A 187 7.58 7.28 -27.52
CA GLN A 187 8.23 6.01 -27.82
C GLN A 187 7.88 4.99 -26.74
N ASN A 188 7.97 3.71 -27.06
CA ASN A 188 7.79 2.67 -26.06
C ASN A 188 9.03 2.58 -25.17
N LEU A 189 8.86 2.88 -23.89
CA LEU A 189 9.84 2.62 -22.83
C LEU A 189 9.43 1.41 -22.01
N GLU A 190 10.41 0.73 -21.43
CA GLU A 190 10.17 -0.35 -20.49
C GLU A 190 9.58 0.16 -19.16
N GLU A 191 8.92 -0.75 -18.44
CA GLU A 191 8.49 -0.48 -17.07
C GLU A 191 9.70 -0.25 -16.16
N PRO A 192 9.73 0.84 -15.37
CA PRO A 192 10.78 1.04 -14.38
C PRO A 192 10.68 0.00 -13.27
N LYS A 193 11.82 -0.44 -12.71
CA LYS A 193 11.85 -1.38 -11.58
C LYS A 193 11.21 -0.78 -10.32
N ALA A 194 10.70 -1.65 -9.44
CA ALA A 194 10.14 -1.25 -8.15
C ALA A 194 11.17 -0.52 -7.28
N SER A 195 10.68 0.40 -6.45
CA SER A 195 11.53 1.15 -5.50
C SER A 195 12.16 0.25 -4.41
N LEU A 196 11.39 -0.73 -3.93
CA LEU A 196 11.82 -1.77 -3.01
C LEU A 196 10.91 -3.00 -3.17
N SER A 197 11.48 -4.19 -3.31
CA SER A 197 10.74 -5.46 -3.20
C SER A 197 11.61 -6.56 -2.58
N LEU A 198 10.95 -7.61 -2.09
CA LEU A 198 11.59 -8.81 -1.52
C LEU A 198 11.11 -10.04 -2.27
N ASP A 199 12.05 -10.81 -2.83
CA ASP A 199 11.74 -11.97 -3.67
C ASP A 199 12.51 -13.23 -3.22
N PRO A 200 11.82 -14.34 -2.90
CA PRO A 200 10.37 -14.47 -2.80
C PRO A 200 9.82 -13.76 -1.55
N PRO A 201 8.55 -13.33 -1.56
CA PRO A 201 7.90 -12.69 -0.41
C PRO A 201 7.50 -13.70 0.70
N ALA A 202 7.66 -14.99 0.46
CA ALA A 202 7.45 -16.03 1.46
C ALA A 202 8.44 -17.19 1.26
N VAL A 203 9.05 -17.64 2.35
CA VAL A 203 9.95 -18.80 2.39
C VAL A 203 9.52 -19.79 3.45
N SER A 204 9.93 -21.05 3.29
CA SER A 204 9.67 -22.10 4.26
C SER A 204 10.85 -23.03 4.43
N GLY A 205 10.86 -23.82 5.51
CA GLY A 205 11.78 -24.94 5.73
C GLY A 205 11.68 -25.52 7.14
N LYS A 206 12.74 -26.16 7.63
CA LYS A 206 12.72 -26.82 8.95
C LYS A 206 13.38 -25.97 10.03
N ALA A 207 13.02 -26.25 11.29
CA ALA A 207 13.74 -25.68 12.43
C ALA A 207 15.22 -26.16 12.41
N GLY A 208 16.16 -25.26 12.71
CA GLY A 208 17.60 -25.52 12.60
C GLY A 208 18.20 -25.20 11.22
N GLU A 209 17.38 -24.81 10.24
CA GLU A 209 17.84 -24.42 8.90
C GLU A 209 17.88 -22.89 8.73
N ARG A 210 18.56 -22.45 7.67
CA ARG A 210 18.50 -21.08 7.16
C ARG A 210 17.51 -21.00 6.03
N LEU A 211 16.40 -20.29 6.25
CA LEU A 211 15.32 -20.19 5.28
C LEU A 211 15.57 -19.03 4.33
N GLY A 212 15.60 -19.29 3.03
CA GLY A 212 15.91 -18.30 2.01
C GLY A 212 16.70 -18.89 0.83
N PRO A 213 17.37 -18.04 0.03
CA PRO A 213 17.48 -16.58 0.21
C PRO A 213 16.17 -15.84 -0.08
N VAL A 214 15.93 -14.74 0.65
CA VAL A 214 15.06 -13.64 0.25
C VAL A 214 15.96 -12.55 -0.32
N LYS A 215 15.78 -12.23 -1.59
CA LYS A 215 16.58 -11.23 -2.31
C LYS A 215 15.96 -9.85 -2.15
N VAL A 216 16.80 -8.87 -1.84
CA VAL A 216 16.41 -7.45 -1.77
C VAL A 216 16.59 -6.82 -3.15
N HIS A 217 15.54 -6.22 -3.67
CA HIS A 217 15.57 -5.41 -4.87
C HIS A 217 15.26 -3.96 -4.52
N THR A 218 16.14 -3.03 -4.85
CA THR A 218 15.92 -1.61 -4.54
C THR A 218 16.74 -0.66 -5.42
N ASN A 219 16.31 0.59 -5.50
CA ASN A 219 17.12 1.69 -6.02
C ASN A 219 17.76 2.55 -4.92
N ALA A 220 17.57 2.22 -3.64
CA ALA A 220 18.22 2.88 -2.52
C ALA A 220 19.65 2.36 -2.33
N ASP A 221 20.54 3.21 -1.80
CA ASP A 221 21.93 2.80 -1.48
C ASP A 221 21.98 1.69 -0.41
N SER A 222 21.01 1.69 0.51
CA SER A 222 20.91 0.73 1.61
C SER A 222 19.48 0.63 2.14
N VAL A 223 19.11 -0.56 2.58
CA VAL A 223 17.81 -0.92 3.14
C VAL A 223 18.03 -1.40 4.56
N THR A 224 17.27 -0.86 5.51
CA THR A 224 17.23 -1.35 6.89
C THR A 224 16.37 -2.61 6.96
N LEU A 225 16.89 -3.65 7.61
CA LEU A 225 16.22 -4.93 7.79
C LEU A 225 15.83 -5.10 9.26
N THR A 226 14.53 -5.26 9.51
CA THR A 226 13.99 -5.42 10.86
C THR A 226 13.24 -6.74 10.96
N PRO A 227 13.63 -7.65 11.86
CA PRO A 227 12.85 -8.85 12.12
C PRO A 227 11.56 -8.48 12.87
N GLY A 228 10.46 -9.16 12.56
CA GLY A 228 9.19 -9.06 13.27
C GLY A 228 9.33 -9.43 14.74
N THR A 229 8.38 -8.99 15.57
CA THR A 229 8.42 -9.23 17.02
C THR A 229 8.34 -10.72 17.37
N GLU A 230 7.73 -11.54 16.51
CA GLU A 230 7.64 -13.00 16.66
C GLU A 230 9.02 -13.67 16.58
N ALA A 231 9.92 -13.11 15.75
CA ALA A 231 11.28 -13.61 15.56
C ALA A 231 12.10 -13.50 16.86
N GLY A 232 11.96 -12.38 17.58
CA GLY A 232 12.66 -12.13 18.84
C GLY A 232 12.25 -13.08 19.96
N GLY A 233 10.97 -13.49 20.00
CA GLY A 233 10.48 -14.49 20.96
C GLY A 233 10.95 -15.91 20.67
N SER A 234 11.27 -16.20 19.40
CA SER A 234 11.68 -17.53 18.93
C SER A 234 13.19 -17.69 18.73
N GLY A 235 13.97 -16.62 18.94
CA GLY A 235 15.42 -16.59 18.75
C GLY A 235 15.89 -16.55 17.29
N VAL A 236 14.97 -16.29 16.35
CA VAL A 236 15.24 -16.21 14.91
C VAL A 236 16.03 -14.95 14.60
N LYS A 237 17.05 -15.06 13.73
CA LYS A 237 17.89 -13.95 13.29
C LYS A 237 17.82 -13.77 11.78
N LEU A 238 18.00 -12.54 11.34
CA LEU A 238 18.27 -12.25 9.93
C LEU A 238 19.78 -12.33 9.70
N VAL A 239 20.20 -13.15 8.76
CA VAL A 239 21.62 -13.40 8.47
C VAL A 239 21.91 -13.39 6.98
N ASP A 240 23.19 -13.22 6.63
CA ASP A 240 23.68 -13.46 5.27
C ASP A 240 23.94 -14.95 5.02
N LYS A 241 24.40 -15.28 3.80
CA LYS A 241 24.76 -16.64 3.40
C LYS A 241 25.82 -17.31 4.30
N SER A 242 26.69 -16.51 4.93
CA SER A 242 27.72 -17.00 5.85
C SER A 242 27.20 -17.21 7.28
N GLY A 243 25.99 -16.74 7.59
CA GLY A 243 25.39 -16.79 8.94
C GLY A 243 25.71 -15.56 9.79
N LYS A 244 26.26 -14.50 9.19
CA LYS A 244 26.50 -13.23 9.91
C LYS A 244 25.19 -12.45 10.02
N THR A 245 24.87 -11.94 11.20
CA THR A 245 23.68 -11.11 11.42
C THR A 245 23.65 -9.90 10.51
N LEU A 246 22.50 -9.66 9.90
CA LEU A 246 22.18 -8.50 9.07
C LEU A 246 21.21 -7.56 9.78
N THR A 247 21.51 -6.27 9.69
CA THR A 247 20.59 -5.18 10.03
C THR A 247 20.31 -4.29 8.81
N SER A 248 21.05 -4.51 7.71
CA SER A 248 20.86 -3.80 6.46
C SER A 248 21.32 -4.66 5.27
N ALA A 249 20.85 -4.30 4.07
CA ALA A 249 21.25 -4.89 2.79
C ALA A 249 21.26 -3.83 1.68
N ALA A 250 22.04 -4.06 0.64
CA ALA A 250 21.99 -3.30 -0.62
C ALA A 250 21.16 -4.06 -1.66
N ASP A 251 20.96 -3.45 -2.83
CA ASP A 251 20.35 -4.12 -3.99
C ASP A 251 21.09 -5.43 -4.33
N GLY A 252 20.32 -6.48 -4.58
CA GLY A 252 20.82 -7.84 -4.83
C GLY A 252 21.26 -8.61 -3.58
N GLY A 253 21.20 -7.99 -2.38
CA GLY A 253 21.54 -8.65 -1.12
C GLY A 253 20.62 -9.85 -0.82
N GLU A 254 21.20 -10.94 -0.34
CA GLU A 254 20.48 -12.16 0.06
C GLU A 254 20.35 -12.22 1.58
N VAL A 255 19.11 -12.26 2.06
CA VAL A 255 18.76 -12.35 3.48
C VAL A 255 18.19 -13.73 3.77
N TYR A 256 18.59 -14.31 4.89
CA TYR A 256 18.08 -15.60 5.37
C TYR A 256 17.51 -15.44 6.77
N PHE A 257 16.47 -16.20 7.08
CA PHE A 257 16.00 -16.41 8.45
C PHE A 257 16.76 -17.59 9.05
N ASP A 258 17.64 -17.33 10.01
CA ASP A 258 18.37 -18.35 10.78
C ASP A 258 17.47 -18.83 11.92
N VAL A 259 16.87 -20.00 11.75
CA VAL A 259 15.93 -20.58 12.71
C VAL A 259 16.71 -21.50 13.65
N PRO A 260 16.68 -21.28 14.99
CA PRO A 260 17.40 -22.12 15.93
C PRO A 260 16.97 -23.59 15.85
N GLU A 261 17.92 -24.49 16.08
CA GLU A 261 17.61 -25.91 16.26
C GLU A 261 16.65 -26.10 17.44
N GLY A 262 15.64 -26.95 17.25
CA GLY A 262 14.66 -27.25 18.30
C GLY A 262 13.59 -26.18 18.51
N ALA A 263 13.63 -25.05 17.79
CA ALA A 263 12.57 -24.04 17.79
C ALA A 263 11.20 -24.71 17.59
N ALA A 264 10.20 -24.27 18.36
CA ALA A 264 8.82 -24.71 18.14
C ALA A 264 8.35 -24.27 16.76
N ASP A 265 7.44 -25.03 16.15
CA ASP A 265 6.85 -24.70 14.85
C ASP A 265 6.26 -23.28 14.89
N GLY A 266 6.49 -22.50 13.84
CA GLY A 266 6.15 -21.08 13.89
C GLY A 266 6.46 -20.33 12.61
N SER A 267 6.34 -19.01 12.72
CA SER A 267 6.56 -18.07 11.64
C SER A 267 7.27 -16.80 12.12
N ALA A 268 7.94 -16.13 11.19
CA ALA A 268 8.57 -14.83 11.42
C ALA A 268 8.39 -13.95 10.19
N THR A 269 8.36 -12.64 10.40
CA THR A 269 8.33 -11.65 9.33
C THR A 269 9.66 -10.89 9.27
N LEU A 270 10.08 -10.51 8.08
CA LEU A 270 11.11 -9.50 7.81
C LEU A 270 10.40 -8.27 7.26
N THR A 271 10.71 -7.10 7.81
CA THR A 271 10.32 -5.82 7.22
C THR A 271 11.59 -5.10 6.75
N ALA A 272 11.66 -4.83 5.46
CA ALA A 272 12.68 -4.00 4.82
C ALA A 272 12.17 -2.56 4.68
N GLN A 273 12.99 -1.55 4.97
CA GLN A 273 12.65 -0.13 4.76
C GLN A 273 13.84 0.66 4.20
N ALA A 274 13.57 1.59 3.31
CA ALA A 274 14.55 2.57 2.83
C ALA A 274 13.89 3.93 2.55
N ALA A 275 14.71 4.97 2.48
CA ALA A 275 14.32 6.27 1.93
C ALA A 275 14.88 6.37 0.51
N THR A 276 14.02 6.58 -0.48
CA THR A 276 14.42 6.69 -1.89
C THR A 276 13.38 7.47 -2.68
N LYS A 277 13.69 7.83 -3.93
CA LYS A 277 12.68 8.32 -4.86
C LYS A 277 12.04 7.13 -5.55
N VAL A 278 10.70 7.10 -5.56
CA VAL A 278 9.98 6.12 -6.36
C VAL A 278 10.24 6.41 -7.85
N PRO A 279 10.59 5.41 -8.67
CA PRO A 279 10.86 5.63 -10.08
C PRO A 279 9.64 6.13 -10.87
N VAL A 280 9.84 7.17 -11.70
CA VAL A 280 8.79 7.72 -12.59
C VAL A 280 8.32 6.64 -13.57
N GLY A 281 7.01 6.51 -13.72
CA GLY A 281 6.37 5.46 -14.54
C GLY A 281 5.87 4.24 -13.75
N ARG A 282 6.15 4.14 -12.43
CA ARG A 282 5.53 3.12 -11.57
C ARG A 282 4.03 3.38 -11.41
N ALA A 283 3.25 2.31 -11.41
CA ALA A 283 1.80 2.39 -11.20
C ALA A 283 1.48 2.42 -9.70
N PHE A 284 0.36 3.06 -9.37
CA PHE A 284 -0.20 3.11 -8.02
C PHE A 284 -1.66 2.71 -8.10
N ALA A 285 -2.02 1.60 -7.45
CA ALA A 285 -3.39 1.10 -7.42
C ALA A 285 -3.92 1.01 -5.99
N SER A 286 -5.23 1.20 -5.83
CA SER A 286 -5.89 1.04 -4.54
C SER A 286 -6.42 -0.38 -4.37
N ALA A 287 -6.58 -0.80 -3.11
CA ALA A 287 -7.36 -1.99 -2.80
C ALA A 287 -8.88 -1.77 -2.98
N THR A 288 -9.30 -0.51 -3.19
CA THR A 288 -10.67 -0.12 -3.55
C THR A 288 -10.77 0.21 -5.04
N LYS A 289 -11.99 0.47 -5.53
CA LYS A 289 -12.26 0.93 -6.90
C LYS A 289 -11.91 2.41 -7.11
N SER A 290 -10.72 2.82 -6.73
CA SER A 290 -10.24 4.19 -6.99
C SER A 290 -9.34 4.13 -8.22
N GLN A 291 -9.53 5.04 -9.20
CA GLN A 291 -8.73 5.05 -10.44
C GLN A 291 -7.25 4.78 -10.22
N THR A 292 -6.69 3.92 -11.05
CA THR A 292 -5.24 3.69 -11.08
C THR A 292 -4.51 4.98 -11.44
N GLN A 293 -3.40 5.24 -10.74
CA GLN A 293 -2.52 6.39 -10.95
C GLN A 293 -1.16 5.94 -11.48
N ILE A 294 -0.46 6.84 -12.17
CA ILE A 294 0.91 6.61 -12.62
C ILE A 294 1.85 7.70 -12.12
N LEU A 295 3.01 7.31 -11.61
CA LEU A 295 3.96 8.23 -10.99
C LEU A 295 4.61 9.16 -12.00
N ALA A 296 4.49 10.46 -11.75
CA ALA A 296 5.07 11.54 -12.54
C ALA A 296 6.24 12.23 -11.83
N GLY A 297 6.31 12.17 -10.50
CA GLY A 297 7.37 12.78 -9.71
C GLY A 297 7.34 12.30 -8.26
N SER A 298 8.49 12.33 -7.59
CA SER A 298 8.64 11.86 -6.21
C SER A 298 9.66 12.72 -5.48
N SER A 299 9.34 13.14 -4.26
CA SER A 299 10.37 13.49 -3.28
C SER A 299 11.07 12.22 -2.81
N GLU A 300 12.15 12.37 -2.04
CA GLU A 300 12.61 11.27 -1.20
C GLU A 300 11.45 10.83 -0.29
N SER A 301 11.17 9.53 -0.29
CA SER A 301 10.00 8.94 0.34
C SER A 301 10.36 7.62 0.99
N THR A 302 9.67 7.28 2.08
CA THR A 302 9.85 5.99 2.75
C THR A 302 9.17 4.89 1.95
N VAL A 303 9.93 3.84 1.63
CA VAL A 303 9.44 2.63 0.96
C VAL A 303 9.64 1.43 1.88
N SER A 304 8.72 0.47 1.84
CA SER A 304 8.78 -0.72 2.67
C SER A 304 8.41 -1.97 1.89
N ALA A 305 8.96 -3.11 2.30
CA ALA A 305 8.58 -4.42 1.80
C ALA A 305 8.62 -5.44 2.93
N THR A 306 7.83 -6.51 2.80
CA THR A 306 7.78 -7.57 3.80
C THR A 306 7.98 -8.93 3.18
N ALA A 307 8.64 -9.82 3.92
CA ALA A 307 8.75 -11.22 3.58
C ALA A 307 8.45 -12.08 4.81
N THR A 308 7.84 -13.24 4.60
CA THR A 308 7.50 -14.15 5.70
C THR A 308 8.32 -15.43 5.62
N ALA A 309 8.60 -16.03 6.77
CA ALA A 309 9.24 -17.32 6.89
C ALA A 309 8.40 -18.23 7.78
N ASN A 310 8.12 -19.45 7.32
CA ASN A 310 7.42 -20.47 8.11
C ASN A 310 8.33 -21.68 8.33
N TRP A 311 8.30 -22.26 9.52
CA TRP A 311 9.04 -23.49 9.82
C TRP A 311 8.22 -24.47 10.66
N ALA A 312 8.53 -25.75 10.47
CA ALA A 312 8.08 -26.81 11.35
C ALA A 312 9.15 -27.91 11.48
N LYS A 313 9.06 -28.71 12.54
CA LYS A 313 9.94 -29.86 12.75
C LYS A 313 9.66 -31.00 11.77
N LYS A 314 8.39 -31.18 11.40
CA LYS A 314 7.89 -32.26 10.53
C LYS A 314 6.62 -31.81 9.79
N GLY A 315 6.28 -32.54 8.74
CA GLY A 315 5.09 -32.32 7.93
C GLY A 315 5.34 -31.29 6.82
N ALA A 316 4.25 -30.93 6.14
CA ALA A 316 4.26 -29.85 5.16
C ALA A 316 4.52 -28.48 5.83
N VAL A 317 5.34 -27.65 5.18
CA VAL A 317 5.65 -26.28 5.62
C VAL A 317 5.35 -25.31 4.49
N PRO A 318 4.13 -24.75 4.46
CA PRO A 318 3.71 -23.89 3.37
C PRO A 318 4.36 -22.51 3.44
N ALA A 319 4.74 -21.99 2.27
CA ALA A 319 5.03 -20.58 2.02
C ALA A 319 4.12 -20.12 0.89
N VAL A 320 3.22 -19.18 1.16
CA VAL A 320 2.17 -18.79 0.21
C VAL A 320 2.21 -17.29 -0.03
N SER A 321 2.20 -16.90 -1.31
CA SER A 321 2.08 -15.53 -1.77
C SER A 321 0.97 -15.39 -2.81
N ALA A 322 0.55 -14.16 -3.08
CA ALA A 322 -0.47 -13.84 -4.07
C ALA A 322 -0.12 -12.56 -4.82
N GLU A 323 -0.33 -12.56 -6.13
CA GLU A 323 -0.13 -11.42 -7.04
C GLU A 323 -1.29 -11.31 -8.01
N LYS A 324 -1.70 -10.08 -8.37
CA LYS A 324 -2.69 -9.92 -9.45
C LYS A 324 -1.99 -10.21 -10.77
N ASP A 325 -2.64 -10.97 -11.64
CA ASP A 325 -2.20 -11.18 -13.02
C ASP A 325 -3.33 -10.71 -13.94
N CYS A 326 -3.22 -9.45 -14.37
CA CYS A 326 -4.22 -8.83 -15.24
C CYS A 326 -4.18 -9.38 -16.67
N ALA A 327 -3.08 -10.00 -17.10
CA ALA A 327 -3.02 -10.67 -18.40
C ALA A 327 -3.82 -11.98 -18.39
N LYS A 328 -3.83 -12.70 -17.25
CA LYS A 328 -4.65 -13.92 -17.06
C LYS A 328 -6.06 -13.66 -16.52
N GLY A 329 -6.35 -12.44 -16.05
CA GLY A 329 -7.65 -12.09 -15.49
C GLY A 329 -7.91 -12.76 -14.13
N GLY A 330 -6.94 -12.68 -13.22
CA GLY A 330 -7.07 -13.32 -11.92
C GLY A 330 -5.97 -12.96 -10.92
N VAL A 331 -5.86 -13.79 -9.89
CA VAL A 331 -4.85 -13.68 -8.84
C VAL A 331 -4.02 -14.95 -8.83
N ASP A 332 -2.74 -14.85 -9.12
CA ASP A 332 -1.78 -15.95 -9.04
C ASP A 332 -1.46 -16.23 -7.57
N ILE A 333 -1.84 -17.42 -7.10
CA ILE A 333 -1.49 -17.94 -5.77
C ILE A 333 -0.30 -18.88 -5.94
N THR A 334 0.84 -18.50 -5.39
CA THR A 334 2.05 -19.32 -5.40
C THR A 334 2.22 -19.99 -4.03
N ALA A 335 2.29 -21.31 -4.01
CA ALA A 335 2.49 -22.12 -2.81
C ALA A 335 3.76 -22.96 -2.94
N GLY A 336 4.75 -22.68 -2.09
CA GLY A 336 5.94 -23.49 -1.88
C GLY A 336 5.82 -24.38 -0.65
N ASN A 337 6.48 -25.53 -0.66
CA ASN A 337 6.52 -26.45 0.47
C ASN A 337 7.95 -27.00 0.66
N LYS A 338 8.67 -26.53 1.68
CA LYS A 338 9.99 -27.06 2.06
C LYS A 338 9.92 -28.03 3.25
N GLY A 339 8.73 -28.54 3.55
CA GLY A 339 8.52 -29.63 4.50
C GLY A 339 8.91 -31.00 3.95
N ASP A 340 8.55 -32.06 4.67
CA ASP A 340 8.80 -33.46 4.29
C ASP A 340 7.55 -34.28 3.95
N GLU A 341 6.37 -33.65 4.00
CA GLU A 341 5.10 -34.22 3.56
C GLU A 341 4.43 -33.30 2.53
N ALA A 342 3.46 -33.84 1.78
CA ALA A 342 2.72 -33.07 0.78
C ALA A 342 1.81 -32.01 1.42
N PHE A 343 1.84 -30.79 0.89
CA PHE A 343 0.95 -29.71 1.29
C PHE A 343 -0.29 -29.72 0.38
N THR A 344 -1.46 -30.03 0.93
CA THR A 344 -2.73 -29.93 0.20
C THR A 344 -3.56 -28.78 0.72
N PHE A 345 -4.03 -27.92 -0.18
CA PHE A 345 -4.91 -26.80 0.13
C PHE A 345 -6.09 -26.73 -0.82
N GLU A 346 -7.12 -26.00 -0.42
CA GLU A 346 -8.30 -25.72 -1.23
C GLU A 346 -8.29 -24.26 -1.69
N LEU A 347 -8.64 -24.03 -2.95
CA LEU A 347 -8.83 -22.71 -3.53
C LEU A 347 -10.02 -22.80 -4.48
N LEU A 348 -11.04 -21.96 -4.25
CA LEU A 348 -12.28 -21.94 -5.05
C LEU A 348 -12.99 -23.30 -5.17
N GLY A 349 -12.95 -24.13 -4.12
CA GLY A 349 -13.58 -25.46 -4.12
C GLY A 349 -12.73 -26.57 -4.75
N GLU A 350 -11.57 -26.22 -5.31
CA GLU A 350 -10.64 -27.18 -5.91
C GLU A 350 -9.46 -27.48 -4.97
N LYS A 351 -9.03 -28.74 -4.94
CA LYS A 351 -7.88 -29.18 -4.16
C LYS A 351 -6.61 -29.15 -4.98
N TYR A 352 -5.58 -28.57 -4.40
CA TYR A 352 -4.24 -28.49 -4.98
C TYR A 352 -3.23 -29.11 -4.02
N THR A 353 -2.32 -29.91 -4.57
CA THR A 353 -1.24 -30.54 -3.80
C THR A 353 0.12 -30.04 -4.28
N VAL A 354 0.98 -29.70 -3.34
CA VAL A 354 2.38 -29.30 -3.51
C VAL A 354 3.25 -30.29 -2.76
N GLU A 355 3.97 -31.12 -3.52
CA GLU A 355 4.88 -32.11 -2.95
C GLU A 355 6.03 -31.46 -2.17
N ALA A 356 6.64 -32.25 -1.29
CA ALA A 356 7.81 -31.81 -0.53
C ALA A 356 8.93 -31.29 -1.46
N GLY A 357 9.49 -30.14 -1.13
CA GLY A 357 10.51 -29.44 -1.89
C GLY A 357 10.01 -28.64 -3.10
N GLN A 358 8.74 -28.81 -3.51
CA GLN A 358 8.18 -28.23 -4.73
C GLN A 358 7.51 -26.86 -4.49
N SER A 359 7.19 -26.19 -5.59
CA SER A 359 6.35 -24.99 -5.65
C SER A 359 5.31 -25.14 -6.75
N LYS A 360 4.14 -24.54 -6.56
CA LYS A 360 3.06 -24.51 -7.55
C LYS A 360 2.38 -23.15 -7.54
N THR A 361 2.16 -22.60 -8.73
CA THR A 361 1.35 -21.39 -8.95
C THR A 361 0.02 -21.78 -9.58
N VAL A 362 -1.06 -21.22 -9.05
CA VAL A 362 -2.43 -21.42 -9.54
C VAL A 362 -3.09 -20.06 -9.69
N THR A 363 -3.61 -19.76 -10.87
CA THR A 363 -4.38 -18.53 -11.10
C THR A 363 -5.83 -18.75 -10.62
N ALA A 364 -6.23 -18.02 -9.58
CA ALA A 364 -7.63 -17.91 -9.19
C ALA A 364 -8.33 -16.91 -10.11
N PRO A 365 -9.28 -17.33 -10.96
CA PRO A 365 -10.00 -16.40 -11.83
C PRO A 365 -10.84 -15.44 -10.99
N VAL A 366 -10.74 -14.14 -11.31
CA VAL A 366 -11.54 -13.08 -10.68
C VAL A 366 -12.08 -12.21 -11.80
N LYS A 367 -13.36 -11.84 -11.74
CA LYS A 367 -13.93 -10.96 -12.77
C LYS A 367 -13.38 -9.55 -12.59
N GLU A 368 -13.37 -8.79 -13.69
CA GLU A 368 -13.12 -7.35 -13.66
C GLU A 368 -14.01 -6.69 -12.61
N ASP A 369 -13.45 -5.70 -11.89
CA ASP A 369 -14.13 -4.93 -10.86
C ASP A 369 -14.65 -5.73 -9.65
N GLN A 370 -14.27 -7.01 -9.54
CA GLN A 370 -14.75 -7.90 -8.49
C GLN A 370 -13.80 -7.88 -7.28
N SER A 371 -14.39 -7.70 -6.09
CA SER A 371 -13.67 -7.93 -4.85
C SER A 371 -13.43 -9.43 -4.62
N TYR A 372 -12.25 -9.79 -4.15
CA TYR A 372 -11.88 -11.15 -3.82
C TYR A 372 -11.36 -11.25 -2.39
N LYS A 373 -11.55 -12.42 -1.80
CA LYS A 373 -10.94 -12.83 -0.53
C LYS A 373 -10.66 -14.33 -0.60
N PHE A 374 -9.38 -14.67 -0.71
CA PHE A 374 -8.90 -16.06 -0.70
C PHE A 374 -8.25 -16.35 0.64
N THR A 375 -8.65 -17.44 1.27
CA THR A 375 -8.00 -17.92 2.50
C THR A 375 -7.41 -19.30 2.22
N ILE A 376 -6.09 -19.39 2.30
CA ILE A 376 -5.36 -20.65 2.19
C ILE A 376 -5.07 -21.15 3.60
N THR A 377 -5.59 -22.32 3.93
CA THR A 377 -5.34 -23.02 5.19
C THR A 377 -4.40 -24.18 4.99
N GLY A 378 -3.59 -24.49 5.99
CA GLY A 378 -2.65 -25.58 5.96
C GLY A 378 -2.43 -26.24 7.33
N PRO A 379 -1.48 -27.17 7.41
CA PRO A 379 -1.13 -27.83 8.67
C PRO A 379 -0.58 -26.83 9.69
N ASN A 380 -0.47 -27.27 10.95
CA ASN A 380 0.13 -26.50 12.05
C ASN A 380 -0.51 -25.12 12.28
N GLY A 381 -1.81 -25.00 11.99
CA GLY A 381 -2.55 -23.75 12.13
C GLY A 381 -2.24 -22.71 11.05
N PHE A 382 -1.52 -23.07 9.99
CA PHE A 382 -1.23 -22.15 8.90
C PHE A 382 -2.52 -21.61 8.27
N LYS A 383 -2.61 -20.29 8.20
CA LYS A 383 -3.72 -19.58 7.55
C LYS A 383 -3.18 -18.30 6.95
N LYS A 384 -3.34 -18.11 5.65
CA LYS A 384 -3.04 -16.84 4.97
C LYS A 384 -4.24 -16.37 4.18
N THR A 385 -4.58 -15.10 4.33
CA THR A 385 -5.70 -14.47 3.63
C THR A 385 -5.17 -13.41 2.68
N PHE A 386 -5.68 -13.41 1.46
CA PHE A 386 -5.41 -12.42 0.42
C PHE A 386 -6.73 -11.80 0.00
N SER A 387 -6.80 -10.47 -0.05
CA SER A 387 -8.01 -9.76 -0.46
C SER A 387 -7.67 -8.52 -1.25
N GLY A 388 -8.58 -8.11 -2.13
CA GLY A 388 -8.44 -6.92 -2.95
C GLY A 388 -9.60 -6.80 -3.94
N VAL A 389 -9.45 -5.93 -4.93
CA VAL A 389 -10.31 -5.83 -6.11
C VAL A 389 -9.46 -6.07 -7.34
N LEU A 390 -9.92 -6.92 -8.26
CA LEU A 390 -9.28 -7.04 -9.57
C LEU A 390 -9.73 -5.85 -10.44
N ASP A 391 -8.81 -4.95 -10.74
CA ASP A 391 -9.03 -3.73 -11.54
C ASP A 391 -7.90 -3.66 -12.58
N CYS A 392 -8.15 -4.33 -13.69
CA CYS A 392 -7.23 -4.64 -14.77
C CYS A 392 -7.60 -3.96 -16.08
N LYS A 393 -8.63 -3.11 -16.07
CA LYS A 393 -9.16 -2.41 -17.23
C LYS A 393 -9.55 -1.00 -16.84
N THR A 394 -9.34 -0.05 -17.75
CA THR A 394 -9.97 1.26 -17.59
C THR A 394 -11.49 1.12 -17.71
N ALA A 395 -12.24 1.94 -16.97
CA ALA A 395 -13.71 1.90 -16.99
C ALA A 395 -14.28 2.11 -18.41
N SER A 396 -13.58 2.88 -19.25
CA SER A 396 -13.88 3.07 -20.68
C SER A 396 -13.85 1.76 -21.49
N SER A 397 -12.92 0.86 -21.18
CA SER A 397 -12.77 -0.43 -21.87
C SER A 397 -13.71 -1.54 -21.34
N GLY A 398 -14.23 -1.36 -20.12
CA GLY A 398 -15.17 -2.28 -19.45
C GLY A 398 -16.65 -2.05 -19.78
N GLY A 399 -16.99 -1.00 -20.52
CA GLY A 399 -18.38 -0.61 -20.79
C GLY A 399 -19.08 0.11 -19.63
N GLY A 400 -18.31 0.60 -18.64
CA GLY A 400 -18.81 1.46 -17.56
C GLY A 400 -19.13 2.85 -18.10
N SER A 401 -20.31 3.38 -17.76
CA SER A 401 -20.77 4.72 -18.17
C SER A 401 -20.60 5.76 -17.04
N ASP A 402 -19.70 5.51 -16.10
CA ASP A 402 -19.50 6.46 -15.00
C ASP A 402 -18.93 7.78 -15.54
N THR A 403 -19.53 8.87 -15.07
CA THR A 403 -19.22 10.21 -15.55
C THR A 403 -17.86 10.63 -15.00
N PRO A 404 -16.87 10.97 -15.85
CA PRO A 404 -15.55 11.43 -15.40
C PRO A 404 -15.66 12.56 -14.36
N SER A 405 -14.87 12.51 -13.28
CA SER A 405 -14.95 13.51 -12.21
C SER A 405 -13.57 13.89 -11.72
N SER A 406 -13.31 15.20 -11.64
CA SER A 406 -12.12 15.75 -10.99
C SER A 406 -12.20 15.79 -9.46
N GLN A 407 -13.38 15.49 -8.89
CA GLN A 407 -13.58 15.42 -7.44
C GLN A 407 -13.63 13.96 -6.99
N PRO A 408 -12.94 13.62 -5.87
CA PRO A 408 -13.04 12.29 -5.32
C PRO A 408 -14.47 11.92 -4.91
N SER A 409 -14.86 10.68 -5.18
CA SER A 409 -16.09 10.05 -4.72
C SER A 409 -15.94 9.50 -3.29
N ALA A 410 -17.07 9.16 -2.67
CA ALA A 410 -17.06 8.42 -1.41
C ALA A 410 -16.68 6.95 -1.66
N ALA A 411 -15.93 6.34 -0.74
CA ALA A 411 -15.59 4.93 -0.84
C ALA A 411 -16.88 4.08 -0.75
N SER A 412 -17.10 3.22 -1.75
CA SER A 412 -18.17 2.23 -1.74
C SER A 412 -17.58 0.81 -1.67
N ALA A 413 -18.11 -0.01 -0.76
CA ALA A 413 -17.90 -1.45 -0.81
C ALA A 413 -18.86 -1.99 -1.89
N GLY A 414 -18.35 -2.26 -3.09
CA GLY A 414 -19.16 -2.59 -4.25
C GLY A 414 -20.21 -3.69 -3.99
N GLY A 415 -21.48 -3.35 -4.14
CA GLY A 415 -22.59 -4.29 -4.30
C GLY A 415 -23.24 -4.01 -5.65
N SER A 416 -23.28 -5.00 -6.55
CA SER A 416 -23.97 -4.86 -7.84
C SER A 416 -25.48 -4.79 -7.62
N THR A 417 -26.09 -3.64 -7.91
CA THR A 417 -27.54 -3.54 -8.12
C THR A 417 -27.83 -3.72 -9.60
N GLY A 418 -28.19 -4.93 -9.99
CA GLY A 418 -28.95 -5.15 -11.22
C GLY A 418 -30.35 -4.53 -11.05
N GLY A 419 -30.78 -3.71 -12.00
CA GLY A 419 -32.08 -3.07 -11.95
C GLY A 419 -33.22 -4.06 -12.19
N ASP A 420 -34.29 -3.91 -11.41
CA ASP A 420 -35.66 -4.15 -11.86
C ASP A 420 -36.63 -3.30 -11.04
N THR A 421 -37.48 -2.56 -11.74
CA THR A 421 -38.59 -1.75 -11.22
C THR A 421 -39.79 -2.63 -10.91
N SER A 422 -40.07 -2.89 -9.63
CA SER A 422 -41.44 -3.02 -9.10
C SER A 422 -41.40 -3.00 -7.58
N GLY A 423 -42.25 -2.16 -6.97
CA GLY A 423 -42.30 -1.98 -5.52
C GLY A 423 -42.58 -3.25 -4.74
N GLY A 424 -42.00 -3.33 -3.54
CA GLY A 424 -42.18 -4.45 -2.63
C GLY A 424 -41.01 -4.58 -1.67
N ASP A 425 -41.04 -3.74 -0.63
CA ASP A 425 -40.60 -3.98 0.75
C ASP A 425 -39.55 -5.09 0.98
N LEU A 426 -38.29 -4.71 1.26
CA LEU A 426 -37.36 -5.54 2.03
C LEU A 426 -36.28 -4.73 2.78
N ALA A 427 -36.12 -5.12 4.04
CA ALA A 427 -34.92 -5.12 4.89
C ALA A 427 -34.33 -3.77 5.34
N GLU A 428 -34.98 -3.20 6.36
CA GLU A 428 -34.41 -2.26 7.31
C GLU A 428 -33.34 -2.95 8.17
N THR A 429 -32.07 -2.90 7.74
CA THR A 429 -30.94 -3.27 8.62
C THR A 429 -30.64 -2.13 9.58
N GLY A 430 -31.32 -2.17 10.73
CA GLY A 430 -30.79 -1.83 12.06
C GLY A 430 -29.94 -0.56 12.18
N SER A 431 -30.55 0.61 11.98
CA SER A 431 -30.11 1.85 12.62
C SER A 431 -31.09 2.12 13.76
N SER A 432 -30.79 1.62 14.96
CA SER A 432 -31.59 1.94 16.14
C SER A 432 -31.41 3.42 16.49
N SER A 433 -32.48 4.19 16.33
CA SER A 433 -32.64 5.56 16.78
C SER A 433 -32.49 5.67 18.31
N ASN A 434 -31.31 6.04 18.80
CA ASN A 434 -31.15 6.46 20.20
C ASN A 434 -30.05 7.52 20.41
N THR A 435 -29.81 8.34 19.40
CA THR A 435 -28.87 9.47 19.41
C THR A 435 -29.13 10.53 20.50
N PRO A 436 -30.34 10.71 21.09
CA PRO A 436 -30.50 11.62 22.23
C PRO A 436 -29.96 11.08 23.57
N MET A 437 -29.85 9.76 23.76
CA MET A 437 -29.43 9.16 25.04
C MET A 437 -27.92 9.17 25.27
N ILE A 438 -27.13 9.07 24.19
CA ILE A 438 -25.65 9.03 24.26
C ILE A 438 -25.08 10.42 24.58
N ALA A 439 -25.73 11.49 24.10
CA ALA A 439 -25.38 12.86 24.47
C ALA A 439 -25.68 13.15 25.96
N GLY A 440 -26.73 12.55 26.53
CA GLY A 440 -27.10 12.72 27.95
C GLY A 440 -26.10 12.10 28.93
N ILE A 441 -25.53 10.94 28.60
CA ILE A 441 -24.57 10.23 29.46
C ILE A 441 -23.20 10.93 29.50
N ALA A 442 -22.77 11.53 28.37
CA ALA A 442 -21.51 12.27 28.31
C ALA A 442 -21.52 13.54 29.19
N VAL A 443 -22.65 14.25 29.25
CA VAL A 443 -22.80 15.45 30.09
C VAL A 443 -22.82 15.07 31.59
N ALA A 444 -23.46 13.96 31.96
CA ALA A 444 -23.49 13.48 33.34
C ALA A 444 -22.09 13.08 33.86
N LEU A 445 -21.26 12.44 33.03
CA LEU A 445 -19.91 12.03 33.41
C LEU A 445 -18.94 13.23 33.54
N VAL A 446 -19.12 14.29 32.74
CA VAL A 446 -18.33 15.53 32.87
C VAL A 446 -18.69 16.29 34.16
N VAL A 447 -19.96 16.31 34.56
CA VAL A 447 -20.39 16.96 35.82
C VAL A 447 -19.88 16.18 37.05
N VAL A 448 -19.93 14.84 37.02
CA VAL A 448 -19.40 13.99 38.10
C VAL A 448 -17.87 14.09 38.19
N GLY A 449 -17.17 14.07 37.04
CA GLY A 449 -15.72 14.24 36.98
C GLY A 449 -15.25 15.64 37.42
N GLY A 450 -15.96 16.69 37.02
CA GLY A 450 -15.68 18.07 37.43
C GLY A 450 -15.90 18.31 38.93
N GLY A 451 -16.93 17.70 39.51
CA GLY A 451 -17.22 17.77 40.95
C GLY A 451 -16.13 17.14 41.83
N ALA A 452 -15.57 16.00 41.41
CA ALA A 452 -14.50 15.32 42.14
C ALA A 452 -13.20 16.13 42.17
N VAL A 453 -12.81 16.76 41.05
CA VAL A 453 -11.59 17.58 40.97
C VAL A 453 -11.70 18.86 41.80
N PHE A 454 -12.88 19.47 41.86
CA PHE A 454 -13.12 20.66 42.69
C PHE A 454 -13.09 20.36 44.20
N PHE A 455 -13.59 19.19 44.62
CA PHE A 455 -13.60 18.79 46.02
C PHE A 455 -12.21 18.39 46.55
N VAL A 456 -11.35 17.83 45.69
CA VAL A 456 -9.96 17.49 46.04
C VAL A 456 -9.08 18.75 46.15
N ARG A 457 -9.34 19.79 45.33
CA ARG A 457 -8.62 21.07 45.43
C ARG A 457 -8.96 21.87 46.68
N LYS A 458 -10.17 21.73 47.24
CA LYS A 458 -10.59 22.44 48.46
C LYS A 458 -10.02 21.86 49.76
N LYS A 459 -9.41 20.66 49.72
CA LYS A 459 -8.82 19.97 50.88
C LYS A 459 -7.29 20.12 51.03
N LYS A 460 -6.62 20.87 50.15
CA LYS A 460 -5.19 21.20 50.28
C LYS A 460 -4.97 22.72 50.34
N ALA A 461 -5.46 23.34 51.40
CA ALA A 461 -4.89 24.58 51.93
C ALA A 461 -4.26 24.25 53.29
N PRO A 462 -2.95 24.42 53.49
CA PRO A 462 -2.33 24.26 54.80
C PRO A 462 -2.68 25.44 55.70
N ALA A 463 -3.17 25.13 56.91
CA ALA A 463 -3.21 26.04 58.03
C ALA A 463 -1.76 26.44 58.39
N GLY A 464 -1.56 27.72 58.69
CA GLY A 464 -0.28 28.23 59.16
C GLY A 464 0.03 27.78 60.59
N GLN A 465 1.30 27.49 60.83
CA GLN A 465 2.14 28.23 61.78
C GLN A 465 3.60 28.14 61.33
#